data_AF-A0ABD4PUS6-F1
#
_entry.id   AF-A0ABD4PUS6-F1
#
_cell.length_a   1.000
_cell.length_b   1.000
_cell.length_c   1.000
_cell.angle_alpha   90.00
_cell.angle_beta   90.00
_cell.angle_gamma   90.00
#
_symmetry.space_group_name_H-M   'P 1'
#
loop_
_entity.id
_entity.type
_entity.pdbx_description
1 polymer ?
#
loop_
_entity_poly.entity_id
_entity_poly.type
_entity_poly.pdbx_seq_one_letter_code
_entity_poly.pdbx_strand_id
1 'polypeptide(L)'
;KDNLTFEDINGGKNYVENFQYSKKIKTIYWKDERYTVKESLLKDARAKLEEISKPFTSYNASVLNLAELNPKYKSILDYSLGDTITLLSKSNKVRDKQRIVKTVEYPQDHSRDTVELANAILKFEDIQQENQETTDTVNNITTDNGTVDGSTIDSIQVKQIEDFKANVIEVVNLKAINASIDNLQANKADIQDLHAVNAKIGTLEATKANITQLNAVSAEISKLDTLKANIVDLNSATAKIGVLEAKTASIDNLLSQKASINDLNALNA
;
A
#
# COMPACT_ATOMS: atom_id res chain seq x y z
N LYS A 1 -17.41 -11.19 -6.55
CA LYS A 1 -17.67 -9.73 -6.55
C LYS A 1 -18.40 -9.37 -5.26
N ASP A 2 -18.16 -8.19 -4.68
CA ASP A 2 -18.92 -7.63 -3.55
C ASP A 2 -19.10 -8.55 -2.32
N ASN A 3 -18.14 -9.45 -2.05
CA ASN A 3 -18.21 -10.46 -0.99
C ASN A 3 -19.50 -11.32 -1.04
N LEU A 4 -20.03 -11.59 -2.24
CA LEU A 4 -21.22 -12.42 -2.44
C LEU A 4 -21.00 -13.84 -1.88
N THR A 5 -21.84 -14.24 -0.92
CA THR A 5 -21.91 -15.59 -0.35
C THR A 5 -23.32 -16.16 -0.50
N PHE A 6 -23.47 -17.48 -0.39
CA PHE A 6 -24.76 -18.17 -0.37
C PHE A 6 -25.25 -18.53 1.03
N GLU A 7 -24.66 -17.94 2.08
CA GLU A 7 -24.91 -18.30 3.47
C GLU A 7 -26.39 -18.15 3.88
N ASP A 8 -27.00 -17.04 3.45
CA ASP A 8 -28.40 -16.70 3.68
C ASP A 8 -29.37 -17.69 3.03
N ILE A 9 -29.02 -18.26 1.87
CA ILE A 9 -29.83 -19.24 1.15
C ILE A 9 -29.45 -20.70 1.46
N ASN A 10 -28.50 -20.92 2.38
CA ASN A 10 -27.99 -22.24 2.75
C ASN A 10 -28.00 -22.44 4.29
N GLY A 11 -29.03 -21.90 4.95
CA GLY A 11 -29.27 -22.13 6.39
C GLY A 11 -28.16 -21.59 7.29
N GLY A 12 -27.53 -20.48 6.92
CA GLY A 12 -26.44 -19.88 7.69
C GLY A 12 -25.07 -20.53 7.45
N LYS A 13 -24.96 -21.45 6.48
CA LYS A 13 -23.67 -22.07 6.12
C LYS A 13 -23.14 -21.45 4.82
N ASN A 14 -21.97 -20.83 4.90
CA ASN A 14 -21.23 -20.35 3.73
C ASN A 14 -20.45 -21.46 2.99
N TYR A 15 -20.70 -22.74 3.31
CA TYR A 15 -20.05 -23.89 2.72
C TYR A 15 -21.05 -25.00 2.36
N VAL A 16 -20.62 -25.90 1.48
CA VAL A 16 -21.32 -27.16 1.14
C VAL A 16 -20.51 -28.34 1.67
N GLU A 17 -21.18 -29.41 2.10
CA GLU A 17 -20.55 -30.60 2.67
C GLU A 17 -21.14 -31.89 2.07
N ASN A 18 -20.30 -32.90 1.88
CA ASN A 18 -20.66 -34.19 1.31
C ASN A 18 -19.85 -35.29 2.00
N PHE A 19 -20.54 -36.17 2.71
CA PHE A 19 -19.97 -37.30 3.45
C PHE A 19 -20.39 -38.66 2.88
N GLN A 20 -20.91 -38.70 1.65
CA GLN A 20 -21.41 -39.93 1.02
C GLN A 20 -20.33 -41.02 0.89
N TYR A 21 -19.07 -40.62 0.69
CA TYR A 21 -17.95 -41.54 0.43
C TYR A 21 -16.93 -41.63 1.57
N SER A 22 -16.82 -40.60 2.42
CA SER A 22 -15.85 -40.57 3.51
C SER A 22 -16.31 -39.67 4.65
N LYS A 23 -15.90 -40.00 5.88
CA LYS A 23 -16.07 -39.15 7.06
C LYS A 23 -14.89 -38.19 7.30
N LYS A 24 -13.82 -38.29 6.51
CA LYS A 24 -12.64 -37.41 6.64
C LYS A 24 -12.98 -36.01 6.14
N ILE A 25 -12.64 -34.98 6.91
CA ILE A 25 -12.86 -33.58 6.55
C ILE A 25 -11.67 -33.10 5.71
N LYS A 26 -11.95 -32.62 4.49
CA LYS A 26 -11.01 -31.92 3.62
C LYS A 26 -11.67 -30.61 3.20
N THR A 27 -10.99 -29.49 3.44
CA THR A 27 -11.51 -28.16 3.15
C THR A 27 -10.85 -27.60 1.90
N ILE A 28 -11.66 -27.12 0.95
CA ILE A 28 -11.21 -26.47 -0.29
C ILE A 28 -11.94 -25.14 -0.39
N TYR A 29 -11.23 -24.10 -0.83
CA TYR A 29 -11.80 -22.78 -1.06
C TYR A 29 -12.16 -22.62 -2.54
N TRP A 30 -13.40 -22.23 -2.81
CA TRP A 30 -13.82 -21.77 -4.13
C TRP A 30 -13.96 -20.26 -4.09
N LYS A 31 -13.22 -19.56 -4.94
CA LYS A 31 -13.39 -18.12 -5.17
C LYS A 31 -13.50 -17.87 -6.66
N ASP A 32 -14.61 -17.27 -7.08
CA ASP A 32 -14.83 -16.86 -8.47
C ASP A 32 -15.56 -15.53 -8.49
N GLU A 33 -14.85 -14.49 -8.95
CA GLU A 33 -15.34 -13.12 -8.94
C GLU A 33 -16.42 -12.86 -9.99
N ARG A 34 -16.67 -13.80 -10.92
CA ARG A 34 -17.64 -13.65 -12.03
C ARG A 34 -19.09 -13.87 -11.60
N TYR A 35 -19.34 -14.56 -10.49
CA TYR A 35 -20.70 -14.78 -10.02
C TYR A 35 -21.36 -13.48 -9.56
N THR A 36 -22.57 -13.26 -10.07
CA THR A 36 -23.46 -12.17 -9.65
C THR A 36 -24.72 -12.65 -8.94
N VAL A 37 -24.98 -13.97 -8.93
CA VAL A 37 -26.20 -14.61 -8.42
C VAL A 37 -25.84 -15.72 -7.43
N LYS A 38 -26.40 -15.68 -6.22
CA LYS A 38 -26.08 -16.59 -5.11
C LYS A 38 -26.54 -18.03 -5.37
N GLU A 39 -27.70 -18.18 -5.99
CA GLU A 39 -28.30 -19.48 -6.32
C GLU A 39 -27.43 -20.25 -7.33
N SER A 40 -26.88 -19.56 -8.33
CA SER A 40 -25.92 -20.14 -9.27
C SER A 40 -24.66 -20.61 -8.56
N LEU A 41 -24.10 -19.76 -7.67
CA LEU A 41 -22.91 -20.12 -6.89
C LEU A 41 -23.16 -21.36 -6.01
N LEU A 42 -24.30 -21.42 -5.31
CA LEU A 42 -24.65 -22.58 -4.48
C LEU A 42 -24.86 -23.85 -5.32
N LYS A 43 -25.53 -23.74 -6.47
CA LYS A 43 -25.79 -24.86 -7.38
C LYS A 43 -24.47 -25.43 -7.91
N ASP A 44 -23.57 -24.58 -8.37
CA ASP A 44 -22.30 -25.00 -8.95
C ASP A 44 -21.34 -25.52 -7.87
N ALA A 45 -21.34 -24.92 -6.66
CA ALA A 45 -20.61 -25.44 -5.51
C ALA A 45 -21.05 -26.87 -5.15
N ARG A 46 -22.36 -27.16 -5.14
CA ARG A 46 -22.88 -28.51 -4.90
C ARG A 46 -22.50 -29.49 -6.01
N ALA A 47 -22.62 -29.08 -7.27
CA ALA A 47 -22.28 -29.92 -8.42
C ALA A 47 -20.78 -30.30 -8.41
N LYS A 48 -19.91 -29.33 -8.13
CA LYS A 48 -18.48 -29.59 -8.01
C LYS A 48 -18.14 -30.43 -6.79
N LEU A 49 -18.78 -30.18 -5.65
CA LEU A 49 -18.56 -31.01 -4.47
C LEU A 49 -18.95 -32.47 -4.75
N GLU A 50 -20.05 -32.71 -5.46
CA GLU A 50 -20.48 -34.05 -5.88
C GLU A 50 -19.51 -34.71 -6.87
N GLU A 51 -18.85 -33.90 -7.71
CA GLU A 51 -17.80 -34.38 -8.60
C GLU A 51 -16.54 -34.78 -7.80
N ILE A 52 -16.00 -33.88 -6.99
CA ILE A 52 -14.72 -34.08 -6.28
C ILE A 52 -14.82 -34.95 -5.02
N SER A 53 -16.03 -35.20 -4.49
CA SER A 53 -16.23 -36.08 -3.33
C SER A 53 -16.11 -37.55 -3.69
N LYS A 54 -16.24 -37.90 -4.98
CA LYS A 54 -16.11 -39.27 -5.46
C LYS A 54 -14.67 -39.74 -5.28
N PRO A 55 -14.45 -40.90 -4.62
CA PRO A 55 -13.11 -41.42 -4.45
C PRO A 55 -12.52 -41.75 -5.81
N PHE A 56 -11.28 -41.35 -6.04
CA PHE A 56 -10.55 -41.77 -7.23
C PHE A 56 -10.36 -43.28 -7.18
N THR A 57 -10.81 -43.97 -8.23
CA THR A 57 -10.69 -45.41 -8.41
C THR A 57 -10.01 -45.68 -9.74
N SER A 58 -8.99 -46.54 -9.71
CA SER A 58 -8.30 -47.03 -10.88
C SER A 58 -8.31 -48.56 -10.89
N TYR A 59 -8.50 -49.14 -12.08
CA TYR A 59 -8.52 -50.57 -12.33
C TYR A 59 -7.53 -50.89 -13.43
N ASN A 60 -6.77 -51.97 -13.24
CA ASN A 60 -6.01 -52.58 -14.32
C ASN A 60 -6.79 -53.80 -14.82
N ALA A 61 -7.00 -53.89 -16.12
CA ALA A 61 -7.75 -54.99 -16.73
C ALA A 61 -6.99 -55.57 -17.92
N SER A 62 -6.94 -56.90 -18.00
CA SER A 62 -6.60 -57.59 -19.24
C SER A 62 -7.78 -57.54 -20.20
N VAL A 63 -7.50 -57.27 -21.47
CA VAL A 63 -8.48 -57.11 -22.53
C VAL A 63 -8.23 -58.17 -23.59
N LEU A 64 -9.27 -58.97 -23.86
CA LEU A 64 -9.34 -59.78 -25.06
C LEU A 64 -9.88 -58.89 -26.18
N ASN A 65 -9.01 -58.34 -27.02
CA ASN A 65 -9.39 -57.34 -28.02
C ASN A 65 -10.05 -58.02 -29.24
N LEU A 66 -11.36 -58.25 -29.13
CA LEU A 66 -12.16 -58.91 -30.17
C LEU A 66 -12.25 -58.08 -31.47
N ALA A 67 -12.09 -56.76 -31.39
CA ALA A 67 -12.13 -55.88 -32.55
C ALA A 67 -10.95 -56.12 -33.51
N GLU A 68 -9.75 -56.36 -32.96
CA GLU A 68 -8.56 -56.70 -33.74
C GLU A 68 -8.45 -58.20 -34.03
N LEU A 69 -8.96 -59.07 -33.15
CA LEU A 69 -8.91 -60.53 -33.36
C LEU A 69 -9.91 -61.05 -34.41
N ASN A 70 -11.00 -60.32 -34.67
CA ASN A 70 -12.00 -60.73 -35.67
C ASN A 70 -12.68 -59.52 -36.34
N PRO A 71 -12.58 -59.39 -37.68
CA PRO A 71 -13.17 -58.28 -38.43
C PRO A 71 -14.67 -58.07 -38.20
N LYS A 72 -15.41 -59.12 -37.83
CA LYS A 72 -16.85 -59.04 -37.52
C LYS A 72 -17.15 -58.11 -36.34
N TYR A 73 -16.25 -58.01 -35.37
CA TYR A 73 -16.46 -57.22 -34.15
C TYR A 73 -15.85 -55.82 -34.21
N LYS A 74 -15.02 -55.54 -35.22
CA LYS A 74 -14.30 -54.26 -35.35
C LYS A 74 -15.23 -53.05 -35.34
N SER A 75 -16.40 -53.11 -35.98
CA SER A 75 -17.32 -51.98 -36.02
C SER A 75 -18.13 -51.74 -34.74
N ILE A 76 -18.05 -52.61 -33.73
CA ILE A 76 -18.91 -52.56 -32.54
C ILE A 76 -18.16 -52.67 -31.20
N LEU A 77 -16.96 -53.26 -31.19
CA LEU A 77 -16.17 -53.47 -29.97
C LEU A 77 -14.81 -52.76 -30.02
N ASP A 78 -14.58 -51.91 -31.03
CA ASP A 78 -13.40 -51.05 -31.07
C ASP A 78 -13.42 -50.07 -29.90
N TYR A 79 -12.23 -49.73 -29.40
CA TYR A 79 -12.05 -48.83 -28.27
C TYR A 79 -10.75 -48.06 -28.40
N SER A 80 -10.73 -46.86 -27.84
CA SER A 80 -9.59 -45.97 -27.89
C SER A 80 -9.30 -45.34 -26.53
N LEU A 81 -8.08 -44.82 -26.40
CA LEU A 81 -7.71 -44.00 -25.27
C LEU A 81 -8.71 -42.83 -25.12
N GLY A 82 -9.27 -42.68 -23.92
CA GLY A 82 -10.25 -41.65 -23.62
C GLY A 82 -11.71 -42.08 -23.73
N ASP A 83 -12.01 -43.27 -24.24
CA ASP A 83 -13.39 -43.78 -24.29
C ASP A 83 -13.96 -44.04 -22.90
N THR A 84 -15.27 -43.82 -22.77
CA THR A 84 -16.01 -44.13 -21.54
C THR A 84 -16.64 -45.51 -21.65
N ILE A 85 -16.27 -46.40 -20.73
CA ILE A 85 -16.81 -47.74 -20.63
C ILE A 85 -17.71 -47.87 -19.39
N THR A 86 -18.57 -48.88 -19.40
CA THR A 86 -19.30 -49.29 -18.20
C THR A 86 -18.62 -50.54 -17.63
N LEU A 87 -17.93 -50.39 -16.51
CA LEU A 87 -17.33 -51.49 -15.77
C LEU A 87 -18.45 -52.27 -15.06
N LEU A 88 -18.68 -53.51 -15.48
CA LEU A 88 -19.68 -54.41 -14.93
C LEU A 88 -18.98 -55.61 -14.28
N SER A 89 -19.04 -55.70 -12.96
CA SER A 89 -18.59 -56.88 -12.20
C SER A 89 -19.73 -57.45 -11.38
N LYS A 90 -20.23 -58.62 -11.77
CA LYS A 90 -21.33 -59.31 -11.08
C LYS A 90 -20.92 -59.80 -9.70
N SER A 91 -19.69 -60.31 -9.55
CA SER A 91 -19.16 -60.81 -8.27
C SER A 91 -18.95 -59.68 -7.26
N ASN A 92 -18.37 -58.57 -7.71
CA ASN A 92 -18.06 -57.42 -6.86
C ASN A 92 -19.24 -56.45 -6.72
N LYS A 93 -20.37 -56.72 -7.39
CA LYS A 93 -21.55 -55.84 -7.49
C LYS A 93 -21.20 -54.40 -7.92
N VAL A 94 -20.22 -54.27 -8.82
CA VAL A 94 -19.78 -52.97 -9.35
C VAL A 94 -20.46 -52.72 -10.69
N ARG A 95 -21.10 -51.57 -10.81
CA ARG A 95 -21.56 -50.99 -12.07
C ARG A 95 -21.15 -49.53 -12.07
N ASP A 96 -20.06 -49.22 -12.74
CA ASP A 96 -19.50 -47.87 -12.72
C ASP A 96 -19.08 -47.42 -14.12
N LYS A 97 -19.15 -46.12 -14.38
CA LYS A 97 -18.64 -45.52 -15.62
C LYS A 97 -17.18 -45.14 -15.39
N GLN A 98 -16.31 -45.66 -16.24
CA GLN A 98 -14.86 -45.50 -16.12
C GLN A 98 -14.30 -45.06 -17.47
N ARG A 99 -13.18 -44.35 -17.49
CA ARG A 99 -12.52 -43.90 -18.71
C ARG A 99 -11.27 -44.71 -18.96
N ILE A 100 -11.01 -45.07 -20.22
CA ILE A 100 -9.74 -45.68 -20.62
C ILE A 100 -8.66 -44.61 -20.56
N VAL A 101 -7.74 -44.70 -19.59
CA VAL A 101 -6.67 -43.71 -19.38
C VAL A 101 -5.30 -44.19 -19.85
N LYS A 102 -5.17 -45.48 -20.15
CA LYS A 102 -3.98 -46.08 -20.74
C LYS A 102 -4.34 -47.36 -21.47
N THR A 103 -3.70 -47.61 -22.62
CA THR A 103 -3.75 -48.88 -23.34
C THR A 103 -2.33 -49.44 -23.48
N VAL A 104 -2.20 -50.76 -23.42
CA VAL A 104 -0.97 -51.48 -23.79
C VAL A 104 -1.39 -52.60 -24.71
N GLU A 105 -0.97 -52.50 -25.97
CA GLU A 105 -1.32 -53.45 -27.01
C GLU A 105 -0.11 -54.32 -27.36
N TYR A 106 -0.38 -55.59 -27.66
CA TYR A 106 0.60 -56.55 -28.15
C TYR A 106 0.25 -56.85 -29.63
N PRO A 107 0.88 -56.17 -30.61
CA PRO A 107 0.45 -56.22 -32.01
C PRO A 107 0.47 -57.61 -32.67
N GLN A 108 1.24 -58.55 -32.10
CA GLN A 108 1.33 -59.93 -32.57
C GLN A 108 0.35 -60.87 -31.86
N ASP A 109 -0.27 -60.42 -30.77
CA ASP A 109 -1.17 -61.19 -29.92
C ASP A 109 -2.08 -60.29 -29.08
N HIS A 110 -3.15 -59.82 -29.72
CA HIS A 110 -4.18 -58.97 -29.11
C HIS A 110 -5.02 -59.65 -28.01
N SER A 111 -4.72 -60.90 -27.64
CA SER A 111 -5.31 -61.55 -26.47
C SER A 111 -4.65 -61.16 -25.15
N ARG A 112 -3.49 -60.49 -25.22
CA ARG A 112 -2.71 -60.05 -24.05
C ARG A 112 -2.79 -58.55 -23.80
N ASP A 113 -3.61 -57.83 -24.57
CA ASP A 113 -3.80 -56.40 -24.42
C ASP A 113 -4.25 -56.08 -22.99
N THR A 114 -3.88 -54.92 -22.49
CA THR A 114 -4.31 -54.45 -21.16
C THR A 114 -4.72 -52.99 -21.22
N VAL A 115 -5.62 -52.60 -20.33
CA VAL A 115 -6.07 -51.21 -20.19
C VAL A 115 -6.05 -50.81 -18.73
N GLU A 116 -5.77 -49.52 -18.50
CA GLU A 116 -5.99 -48.88 -17.23
C GLU A 116 -7.27 -48.04 -17.33
N LEU A 117 -8.19 -48.29 -16.41
CA LEU A 117 -9.48 -47.63 -16.31
C LEU A 117 -9.45 -46.76 -15.07
N ALA A 118 -9.79 -45.49 -15.19
CA ALA A 118 -9.93 -44.62 -14.03
C ALA A 118 -11.13 -43.70 -14.16
N ASN A 119 -11.68 -43.31 -13.02
CA ASN A 119 -12.73 -42.28 -12.96
C ASN A 119 -12.11 -40.88 -13.00
N ALA A 120 -11.04 -40.71 -13.80
CA ALA A 120 -10.26 -39.48 -13.88
C ALA A 120 -11.15 -38.28 -14.20
N ILE A 121 -11.26 -37.39 -13.22
CA ILE A 121 -12.10 -36.19 -13.27
C ILE A 121 -11.38 -35.07 -14.02
N LEU A 122 -10.05 -35.01 -13.94
CA LEU A 122 -9.24 -33.94 -14.55
C LEU A 122 -8.72 -34.39 -15.92
N LYS A 123 -9.11 -33.67 -16.97
CA LYS A 123 -8.51 -33.86 -18.29
C LYS A 123 -7.12 -33.23 -18.26
N PHE A 124 -6.17 -33.82 -18.99
CA PHE A 124 -4.85 -33.23 -19.18
C PHE A 124 -4.93 -31.79 -19.70
N GLU A 125 -5.92 -31.51 -20.56
CA GLU A 125 -6.26 -30.17 -21.04
C GLU A 125 -6.54 -29.18 -19.90
N ASP A 126 -7.30 -29.58 -18.89
CA ASP A 126 -7.64 -28.72 -17.74
C ASP A 126 -6.38 -28.35 -16.94
N ILE A 127 -5.47 -29.30 -16.76
CA ILE A 127 -4.20 -29.09 -16.05
C ILE A 127 -3.27 -28.16 -16.85
N GLN A 128 -3.21 -28.33 -18.18
CA GLN A 128 -2.42 -27.44 -19.03
C GLN A 128 -2.98 -26.02 -19.04
N GLN A 129 -4.31 -25.88 -19.07
CA GLN A 129 -4.98 -24.59 -19.01
C GLN A 129 -4.69 -23.88 -17.67
N GLU A 130 -4.79 -24.56 -16.53
CA GLU A 130 -4.49 -23.98 -15.22
C GLU A 130 -3.03 -23.51 -15.11
N ASN A 131 -2.08 -24.30 -15.63
CA ASN A 131 -0.68 -23.91 -15.66
C ASN A 131 -0.46 -22.68 -16.54
N GLN A 132 -1.11 -22.62 -17.71
CA GLN A 132 -1.01 -21.47 -18.61
C GLN A 132 -1.59 -20.21 -17.96
N GLU A 133 -2.78 -20.30 -17.37
CA GLU A 133 -3.42 -19.17 -16.66
C GLU A 133 -2.57 -18.68 -15.48
N THR A 134 -1.93 -19.61 -14.76
CA THR A 134 -0.99 -19.29 -13.67
C THR A 134 0.24 -18.58 -14.21
N THR A 135 0.85 -19.11 -15.26
CA THR A 135 2.02 -18.52 -15.92
C THR A 135 1.71 -17.13 -16.45
N ASP A 136 0.58 -16.95 -17.13
CA ASP A 136 0.15 -15.66 -17.67
C ASP A 136 -0.04 -14.64 -16.54
N THR A 137 -0.69 -15.05 -15.44
CA THR A 137 -0.90 -14.17 -14.28
C THR A 137 0.42 -13.73 -13.65
N VAL A 138 1.40 -14.63 -13.52
CA VAL A 138 2.73 -14.30 -12.98
C VAL A 138 3.49 -13.40 -13.94
N ASN A 139 3.54 -13.75 -15.23
CA ASN A 139 4.24 -12.97 -16.24
C ASN A 139 3.69 -11.54 -16.36
N ASN A 140 2.37 -11.38 -16.18
CA ASN A 140 1.73 -10.07 -16.20
C ASN A 140 2.16 -9.13 -15.06
N ILE A 141 2.83 -9.63 -14.01
CA ILE A 141 3.27 -8.82 -12.86
C ILE A 141 4.78 -8.90 -12.60
N THR A 142 5.53 -9.69 -13.35
CA THR A 142 6.98 -9.88 -13.16
C THR A 142 7.78 -9.44 -14.37
N THR A 143 9.00 -8.97 -14.13
CA THR A 143 9.99 -8.68 -15.18
C THR A 143 10.97 -9.86 -15.34
N ASP A 144 11.72 -9.86 -16.44
CA ASP A 144 12.67 -10.94 -16.80
C ASP A 144 13.76 -11.22 -15.75
N ASN A 145 14.01 -10.31 -14.82
CA ASN A 145 15.00 -10.47 -13.76
C ASN A 145 14.43 -11.15 -12.49
N GLY A 146 13.15 -11.54 -12.49
CA GLY A 146 12.47 -12.18 -11.36
C GLY A 146 11.92 -11.20 -10.31
N THR A 147 11.91 -9.89 -10.55
CA THR A 147 11.26 -8.89 -9.70
C THR A 147 9.88 -8.51 -10.22
N VAL A 148 9.06 -7.91 -9.35
CA VAL A 148 7.75 -7.34 -9.72
C VAL A 148 7.93 -6.14 -10.65
N ASP A 149 7.12 -6.06 -11.71
CA ASP A 149 7.04 -4.89 -12.57
C ASP A 149 6.32 -3.75 -11.84
N GLY A 150 7.03 -2.65 -11.57
CA GLY A 150 6.45 -1.51 -10.88
C GLY A 150 5.32 -0.82 -11.65
N SER A 151 5.25 -0.98 -12.98
CA SER A 151 4.21 -0.38 -13.82
C SER A 151 2.86 -1.10 -13.73
N THR A 152 2.86 -2.36 -13.26
CA THR A 152 1.65 -3.19 -13.10
C THR A 152 1.02 -3.03 -11.71
N ILE A 153 1.57 -2.14 -10.88
CA ILE A 153 1.12 -1.89 -9.51
C ILE A 153 0.29 -0.60 -9.48
N ASP A 154 -1.03 -0.74 -9.37
CA ASP A 154 -1.96 0.39 -9.30
C ASP A 154 -1.72 1.31 -8.08
N SER A 155 -1.45 0.73 -6.91
CA SER A 155 -1.16 1.47 -5.68
C SER A 155 -0.48 0.60 -4.61
N ILE A 156 0.28 1.23 -3.71
CA ILE A 156 0.93 0.57 -2.58
C ILE A 156 0.41 1.19 -1.27
N GLN A 157 -0.23 0.38 -0.43
CA GLN A 157 -0.65 0.82 0.90
C GLN A 157 0.52 0.71 1.89
N VAL A 158 0.95 1.85 2.42
CA VAL A 158 2.16 1.98 3.26
C VAL A 158 2.09 1.27 4.62
N LYS A 159 0.93 0.74 5.04
CA LYS A 159 0.80 -0.04 6.29
C LYS A 159 1.69 -1.28 6.32
N GLN A 160 2.11 -1.76 5.15
CA GLN A 160 2.92 -2.97 4.99
C GLN A 160 4.41 -2.68 4.79
N ILE A 161 4.83 -1.41 4.76
CA ILE A 161 6.23 -1.00 4.58
C ILE A 161 6.75 -0.51 5.93
N GLU A 162 7.62 -1.30 6.56
CA GLU A 162 8.23 -0.96 7.87
C GLU A 162 9.33 0.11 7.71
N ASP A 163 10.22 -0.06 6.73
CA ASP A 163 11.35 0.84 6.48
C ASP A 163 11.32 1.43 5.06
N PHE A 164 10.59 2.52 4.85
CA PHE A 164 10.66 3.26 3.59
C PHE A 164 11.83 4.26 3.61
N LYS A 165 12.94 3.89 2.97
CA LYS A 165 14.09 4.78 2.76
C LYS A 165 14.18 5.21 1.30
N ALA A 166 13.93 6.48 1.03
CA ALA A 166 14.15 7.09 -0.28
C ALA A 166 15.35 8.04 -0.23
N ASN A 167 16.21 7.97 -1.25
CA ASN A 167 17.38 8.86 -1.36
C ASN A 167 17.01 10.22 -1.95
N VAL A 168 16.03 10.25 -2.85
CA VAL A 168 15.53 11.46 -3.51
C VAL A 168 14.01 11.33 -3.59
N ILE A 169 13.32 12.41 -3.20
CA ILE A 169 11.86 12.49 -3.25
C ILE A 169 11.52 13.82 -3.92
N GLU A 170 10.71 13.78 -4.96
CA GLU A 170 10.04 14.95 -5.51
C GLU A 170 8.53 14.80 -5.27
N VAL A 171 7.96 15.74 -4.53
CA VAL A 171 6.53 15.73 -4.15
C VAL A 171 5.96 17.13 -4.27
N VAL A 172 4.72 17.23 -4.74
CA VAL A 172 4.02 18.52 -4.85
C VAL A 172 3.51 19.00 -3.48
N ASN A 173 2.98 18.07 -2.68
CA ASN A 173 2.45 18.37 -1.35
C ASN A 173 2.96 17.33 -0.34
N LEU A 174 3.76 17.78 0.63
CA LEU A 174 4.24 16.95 1.72
C LEU A 174 3.57 17.38 3.02
N LYS A 175 2.89 16.45 3.69
CA LYS A 175 2.43 16.62 5.07
C LYS A 175 3.30 15.76 5.99
N ALA A 176 4.26 16.38 6.67
CA ALA A 176 5.08 15.73 7.68
C ALA A 176 4.58 16.13 9.08
N ILE A 177 4.57 15.18 10.03
CA ILE A 177 4.29 15.47 11.44
C ILE A 177 5.59 15.95 12.12
N ASN A 178 6.66 15.17 11.93
CA ASN A 178 7.99 15.48 12.42
C ASN A 178 8.97 15.34 11.24
N ALA A 179 9.87 16.32 11.09
CA ALA A 179 10.93 16.26 10.10
C ALA A 179 12.21 16.86 10.71
N SER A 180 13.33 16.14 10.57
CA SER A 180 14.67 16.69 10.78
C SER A 180 15.26 16.98 9.42
N ILE A 181 15.54 18.25 9.14
CA ILE A 181 16.06 18.69 7.85
C ILE A 181 17.34 19.48 8.11
N ASP A 182 18.48 18.92 7.71
CA ASP A 182 19.78 19.57 7.93
C ASP A 182 19.92 20.86 7.12
N ASN A 183 19.45 20.84 5.86
CA ASN A 183 19.55 21.96 4.93
C ASN A 183 18.21 22.23 4.26
N LEU A 184 17.37 23.06 4.88
CA LEU A 184 16.12 23.52 4.28
C LEU A 184 16.36 24.77 3.44
N GLN A 185 16.10 24.69 2.14
CA GLN A 185 15.95 25.85 1.27
C GLN A 185 14.48 26.05 0.96
N ALA A 186 13.90 27.15 1.43
CA ALA A 186 12.50 27.49 1.21
C ALA A 186 12.38 28.91 0.68
N ASN A 187 11.55 29.11 -0.35
CA ASN A 187 11.24 30.44 -0.87
C ASN A 187 10.35 31.24 0.08
N LYS A 188 9.42 30.55 0.76
CA LYS A 188 8.53 31.10 1.78
C LYS A 188 8.32 30.03 2.84
N ALA A 189 8.41 30.44 4.10
CA ALA A 189 8.07 29.61 5.24
C ALA A 189 7.11 30.40 6.13
N ASP A 190 5.99 29.78 6.50
CA ASP A 190 5.10 30.27 7.55
C ASP A 190 5.38 29.42 8.79
N ILE A 191 5.92 30.05 9.83
CA ILE A 191 6.42 29.37 11.02
C ILE A 191 5.75 30.01 12.23
N GLN A 192 5.01 29.20 12.98
CA GLN A 192 4.32 29.67 14.20
C GLN A 192 5.32 30.10 15.27
N ASP A 193 6.29 29.23 15.59
CA ASP A 193 7.33 29.47 16.59
C ASP A 193 8.71 29.16 16.00
N LEU A 194 9.57 30.18 15.88
CA LEU A 194 10.93 30.04 15.37
C LEU A 194 11.95 30.21 16.49
N HIS A 195 12.68 29.14 16.79
CA HIS A 195 13.88 29.17 17.64
C HIS A 195 15.14 29.12 16.79
N ALA A 196 15.63 30.28 16.36
CA ALA A 196 16.89 30.39 15.64
C ALA A 196 18.03 30.81 16.58
N VAL A 197 19.18 30.13 16.50
CA VAL A 197 20.41 30.56 17.21
C VAL A 197 20.99 31.81 16.56
N ASN A 198 21.07 31.79 15.23
CA ASN A 198 21.53 32.91 14.42
C ASN A 198 20.55 33.10 13.26
N ALA A 199 20.18 34.35 12.99
CA ALA A 199 19.38 34.70 11.82
C ALA A 199 19.97 35.94 11.14
N LYS A 200 20.13 35.87 9.81
CA LYS A 200 20.44 37.05 8.98
C LYS A 200 19.18 37.45 8.25
N ILE A 201 18.60 38.56 8.67
CA ILE A 201 17.31 39.05 8.17
C ILE A 201 17.55 40.34 7.40
N GLY A 202 17.03 40.44 6.17
CA GLY A 202 17.11 41.66 5.37
C GLY A 202 16.21 42.77 5.95
N THR A 203 14.95 42.45 6.18
CA THR A 203 13.96 43.34 6.80
C THR A 203 13.17 42.55 7.83
N LEU A 204 13.12 43.05 9.07
CA LEU A 204 12.33 42.48 10.14
C LEU A 204 11.17 43.43 10.46
N GLU A 205 9.95 43.01 10.14
CA GLU A 205 8.73 43.68 10.58
C GLU A 205 8.18 42.94 11.80
N ALA A 206 8.21 43.60 12.96
CA ALA A 206 7.74 43.02 14.22
C ALA A 206 6.86 44.01 14.96
N THR A 207 5.79 43.52 15.58
CA THR A 207 4.92 44.32 16.45
C THR A 207 5.58 44.63 17.78
N LYS A 208 6.42 43.70 18.27
CA LYS A 208 7.22 43.84 19.48
C LYS A 208 8.50 43.03 19.34
N ALA A 209 9.62 43.62 19.77
CA ALA A 209 10.89 42.93 19.88
C ALA A 209 11.46 43.14 21.28
N ASN A 210 11.85 42.06 21.96
CA ASN A 210 12.64 42.14 23.19
C ASN A 210 14.10 41.93 22.79
N ILE A 211 14.89 43.00 22.82
CA ILE A 211 16.28 42.99 22.37
C ILE A 211 17.18 43.26 23.57
N THR A 212 18.08 42.33 23.89
CA THR A 212 19.05 42.52 24.98
C THR A 212 20.10 43.56 24.64
N GLN A 213 20.58 43.57 23.39
CA GLN A 213 21.52 44.56 22.89
C GLN A 213 21.21 44.86 21.42
N LEU A 214 21.01 46.13 21.11
CA LEU A 214 20.82 46.61 19.75
C LEU A 214 22.05 47.44 19.36
N ASN A 215 22.77 47.01 18.32
CA ASN A 215 23.77 47.83 17.67
C ASN A 215 23.20 48.31 16.34
N ALA A 216 22.66 49.52 16.31
CA ALA A 216 22.07 50.13 15.13
C ALA A 216 22.94 51.29 14.65
N VAL A 217 23.13 51.40 13.33
CA VAL A 217 23.79 52.56 12.71
C VAL A 217 22.93 53.81 12.88
N SER A 218 21.62 53.66 12.74
CA SER A 218 20.62 54.69 13.01
C SER A 218 19.33 54.03 13.50
N ALA A 219 18.56 54.77 14.27
CA ALA A 219 17.24 54.36 14.71
C ALA A 219 16.32 55.58 14.74
N GLU A 220 15.15 55.45 14.13
CA GLU A 220 14.07 56.41 14.26
C GLU A 220 13.14 55.94 15.37
N ILE A 221 13.02 56.74 16.43
CA ILE A 221 12.25 56.38 17.62
C ILE A 221 11.25 57.50 17.90
N SER A 222 9.97 57.24 17.65
CA SER A 222 8.91 58.24 17.88
C SER A 222 8.72 58.55 19.37
N LYS A 223 8.98 57.58 20.24
CA LYS A 223 8.93 57.73 21.69
C LYS A 223 9.95 56.81 22.36
N LEU A 224 10.88 57.38 23.11
CA LEU A 224 11.85 56.64 23.90
C LEU A 224 11.51 56.79 25.38
N ASP A 225 10.96 55.73 25.98
CA ASP A 225 10.78 55.64 27.43
C ASP A 225 11.97 54.86 28.01
N THR A 226 12.92 55.55 28.64
CA THR A 226 14.10 54.94 29.26
C THR A 226 14.36 55.49 30.66
N LEU A 227 14.94 54.66 31.53
CA LEU A 227 15.41 55.09 32.85
C LEU A 227 16.69 55.93 32.77
N LYS A 228 17.57 55.60 31.82
CA LYS A 228 18.84 56.30 31.61
C LYS A 228 19.21 56.23 30.13
N ALA A 229 19.60 57.38 29.59
CA ALA A 229 20.24 57.48 28.29
C ALA A 229 21.61 58.12 28.47
N ASN A 230 22.64 57.53 27.87
CA ASN A 230 23.94 58.18 27.72
C ASN A 230 23.98 58.71 26.28
N ILE A 231 23.96 60.04 26.14
CA ILE A 231 23.96 60.70 24.84
C ILE A 231 25.22 61.54 24.77
N VAL A 232 26.06 61.31 23.76
CA VAL A 232 27.29 62.08 23.55
C VAL A 232 26.93 63.50 23.12
N ASP A 233 26.12 63.61 22.06
CA ASP A 233 25.62 64.88 21.53
C ASP A 233 24.10 64.85 21.44
N LEU A 234 23.43 65.73 22.18
CA LEU A 234 21.98 65.91 22.12
C LEU A 234 21.66 67.20 21.39
N ASN A 235 21.13 67.09 20.18
CA ASN A 235 20.52 68.21 19.47
C ASN A 235 18.99 68.09 19.55
N SER A 236 18.39 68.78 20.52
CA SER A 236 16.93 68.78 20.70
C SER A 236 16.35 70.15 20.40
N ALA A 237 15.26 70.21 19.64
CA ALA A 237 14.49 71.45 19.43
C ALA A 237 13.95 72.01 20.77
N THR A 238 13.51 71.11 21.66
CA THR A 238 13.05 71.45 23.01
C THR A 238 13.43 70.35 23.98
N ALA A 239 13.86 70.72 25.19
CA ALA A 239 14.07 69.78 26.28
C ALA A 239 13.43 70.32 27.55
N LYS A 240 12.72 69.45 28.28
CA LYS A 240 12.25 69.73 29.64
C LYS A 240 13.17 68.98 30.61
N ILE A 241 14.04 69.73 31.26
CA ILE A 241 15.06 69.18 32.16
C ILE A 241 14.67 69.54 33.60
N GLY A 242 14.58 68.53 34.47
CA GLY A 242 14.28 68.75 35.90
C GLY A 242 15.45 69.41 36.63
N VAL A 243 16.66 68.87 36.45
CA VAL A 243 17.92 69.41 36.97
C VAL A 243 18.96 69.31 35.85
N LEU A 244 19.59 70.44 35.52
CA LEU A 244 20.71 70.49 34.59
C LEU A 244 22.00 70.70 35.37
N GLU A 245 22.87 69.69 35.36
CA GLU A 245 24.25 69.82 35.83
C GLU A 245 25.16 69.94 34.62
N ALA A 246 25.69 71.15 34.39
CA ALA A 246 26.57 71.43 33.26
C ALA A 246 27.81 72.20 33.72
N LYS A 247 28.97 71.86 33.17
CA LYS A 247 30.21 72.62 33.39
C LYS A 247 30.11 74.03 32.78
N THR A 248 29.42 74.14 31.64
CA THR A 248 29.20 75.39 30.93
C THR A 248 27.85 75.30 30.24
N ALA A 249 27.08 76.38 30.31
CA ALA A 249 25.85 76.53 29.55
C ALA A 249 25.85 77.93 28.91
N SER A 250 25.49 78.01 27.63
CA SER A 250 25.16 79.26 26.96
C SER A 250 23.65 79.37 26.94
N ILE A 251 23.10 80.40 27.56
CA ILE A 251 21.66 80.59 27.71
C ILE A 251 21.31 81.99 27.25
N ASP A 252 20.55 82.08 26.17
CA ASP A 252 20.12 83.38 25.61
C ASP A 252 19.17 84.12 26.56
N ASN A 253 18.22 83.38 27.14
CA ASN A 253 17.22 83.94 28.07
C ASN A 253 17.05 83.03 29.28
N LEU A 254 17.43 83.52 30.46
CA LEU A 254 17.23 82.82 31.71
C LEU A 254 16.15 83.49 32.55
N LEU A 255 15.07 82.75 32.83
CA LEU A 255 14.05 83.13 33.80
C LEU A 255 14.25 82.30 35.07
N SER A 256 14.82 82.92 36.09
CA SER A 256 15.06 82.28 37.39
C SER A 256 14.30 82.97 38.51
N GLN A 257 13.72 82.20 39.44
CA GLN A 257 13.18 82.76 40.68
C GLN A 257 14.30 83.22 41.63
N LYS A 258 15.42 82.50 41.63
CA LYS A 258 16.61 82.82 42.40
C LYS A 258 17.84 82.31 41.65
N ALA A 259 18.88 83.13 41.60
CA ALA A 259 20.20 82.75 41.11
C ALA A 259 21.24 83.05 42.20
N SER A 260 22.24 82.18 42.32
CA SER A 260 23.44 82.43 43.13
C SER A 260 24.62 82.40 42.19
N ILE A 261 25.34 83.52 42.10
CA ILE A 261 26.49 83.67 41.20
C ILE A 261 27.66 84.11 42.06
N ASN A 262 28.71 83.29 42.08
CA ASN A 262 29.90 83.58 42.89
C ASN A 262 30.76 84.65 42.21
N ASP A 263 30.98 84.52 40.90
CA ASP A 263 31.76 85.46 40.09
C ASP A 263 30.97 85.82 38.83
N LEU A 264 30.65 87.11 38.66
CA LEU A 264 29.93 87.63 37.50
C LEU A 264 30.80 88.65 36.77
N ASN A 265 31.12 88.37 35.51
CA ASN A 265 31.75 89.32 34.59
C ASN A 265 30.69 89.80 33.58
N ALA A 266 29.99 90.90 33.90
CA ALA A 266 29.03 91.51 33.00
C ALA A 266 29.71 92.57 32.11
N LEU A 267 29.50 92.52 30.80
CA LEU A 267 29.95 93.55 29.86
C LEU A 267 28.77 94.51 29.59
N ASN A 268 28.87 95.74 30.12
CA ASN A 268 27.90 96.86 29.99
C ASN A 268 26.44 96.53 30.35
N ALA A 269 26.04 97.01 31.54
CA ALA A 269 24.65 97.05 32.00
C ALA A 269 23.83 98.12 31.26
#